data_AF-A0A9P9ZDE7-F1
#
_entry.id   AF-A0A9P9ZDE7-F1
#
_cell.length_a   1.000
_cell.length_b   1.000
_cell.length_c   1.000
_cell.angle_alpha   90.00
_cell.angle_beta   90.00
_cell.angle_gamma   90.00
#
_symmetry.space_group_name_H-M   'P 1'
#
loop_
_entity.id
_entity.type
_entity.pdbx_description
1 polymer ?
#
loop_
_entity_poly.entity_id
_entity_poly.type
_entity_poly.pdbx_seq_one_letter_code
_entity_poly.pdbx_strand_id
1 'polypeptide(L)'
;MQLTTFIASLMLASAPAVQARFFTLYDDINYGGQPHAENRPDGATCWNLNGAGDKASSVRGGSGCTTFFQNRDCQGSSWQQRGDAPTVPAFLNDHIWSYANRC
;
A
#
# COMPACT_ATOMS: atom_id res chain seq x y z
N MET A 1 30.30 -43.07 -9.57
CA MET A 1 30.21 -42.05 -8.50
C MET A 1 29.56 -40.82 -9.12
N GLN A 2 28.30 -40.53 -8.77
CA GLN A 2 27.52 -39.48 -9.42
C GLN A 2 27.50 -38.26 -8.49
N LEU A 3 28.20 -37.21 -8.90
CA LEU A 3 28.37 -35.98 -8.14
C LEU A 3 27.12 -35.11 -8.30
N THR A 4 26.31 -34.98 -7.26
CA THR A 4 25.10 -34.16 -7.26
C THR A 4 25.47 -32.73 -6.89
N THR A 5 25.44 -31.82 -7.87
CA THR A 5 25.67 -30.40 -7.68
C THR A 5 24.41 -29.74 -7.10
N PHE A 6 24.50 -29.22 -5.88
CA PHE A 6 23.46 -28.37 -5.28
C PHE A 6 23.62 -26.94 -5.84
N ILE A 7 22.66 -26.49 -6.65
CA ILE A 7 22.57 -25.10 -7.09
C ILE A 7 21.91 -24.31 -5.95
N ALA A 8 22.70 -23.49 -5.24
CA ALA A 8 22.19 -22.55 -4.26
C ALA A 8 21.55 -21.35 -4.99
N SER A 9 20.23 -21.28 -5.01
CA SER A 9 19.50 -20.12 -5.55
C SER A 9 19.63 -18.93 -4.59
N LEU A 10 20.38 -17.91 -5.01
CA LEU A 10 20.38 -16.59 -4.36
C LEU A 10 19.01 -15.94 -4.57
N MET A 11 18.16 -15.97 -3.55
CA MET A 11 16.97 -15.11 -3.48
C MET A 11 17.45 -13.67 -3.24
N LEU A 12 17.54 -12.84 -4.28
CA LEU A 12 17.68 -11.39 -4.11
C LEU A 12 16.36 -10.86 -3.54
N ALA A 13 16.28 -10.70 -2.22
CA ALA A 13 15.23 -9.93 -1.60
C ALA A 13 15.41 -8.46 -2.02
N SER A 14 14.60 -7.98 -2.96
CA SER A 14 14.54 -6.57 -3.32
C SER A 14 14.15 -5.77 -2.08
N ALA A 15 15.03 -4.87 -1.64
CA ALA A 15 14.72 -3.93 -0.57
C ALA A 15 13.52 -3.05 -0.99
N PRO A 16 12.64 -2.68 -0.05
CA PRO A 16 11.49 -1.86 -0.38
C PRO A 16 11.96 -0.50 -0.91
N ALA A 17 11.49 -0.15 -2.11
CA ALA A 17 11.67 1.17 -2.70
C ALA A 17 10.87 2.18 -1.89
N VAL A 18 11.59 2.95 -1.08
CA VAL A 18 11.06 4.06 -0.31
C VAL A 18 10.90 5.26 -1.25
N GLN A 19 9.68 5.76 -1.43
CA GLN A 19 9.43 6.89 -2.32
C GLN A 19 8.46 7.89 -1.70
N ALA A 20 8.69 9.18 -1.96
CA ALA A 20 7.69 10.20 -1.72
C ALA A 20 6.47 10.03 -2.61
N ARG A 21 5.29 9.88 -2.00
CA ARG A 21 4.04 9.69 -2.74
C ARG A 21 2.89 10.43 -2.10
N PHE A 22 2.11 11.08 -2.97
CA PHE A 22 0.78 11.61 -2.65
C PHE A 22 -0.27 10.71 -3.27
N PHE A 23 -1.37 10.51 -2.57
CA PHE A 23 -2.53 9.77 -3.08
C PHE A 23 -3.83 10.38 -2.55
N THR A 24 -4.94 9.96 -3.13
CA THR A 24 -6.28 10.34 -2.73
C THR A 24 -7.12 9.08 -2.60
N LEU A 25 -7.67 8.87 -1.41
CA LEU A 25 -8.69 7.86 -1.14
C LEU A 25 -10.05 8.40 -1.57
N TYR A 26 -10.93 7.52 -2.01
CA TYR A 26 -12.28 7.83 -2.46
C TYR A 26 -13.26 6.88 -1.77
N ASP A 27 -14.37 7.43 -1.28
CA ASP A 27 -15.40 6.67 -0.56
C ASP A 27 -16.04 5.57 -1.43
N ASP A 28 -16.12 5.78 -2.75
CA ASP A 28 -16.71 4.81 -3.68
C ASP A 28 -15.67 4.22 -4.64
N ILE A 29 -16.04 3.11 -5.27
CA ILE A 29 -15.27 2.51 -6.39
C ILE A 29 -15.15 3.48 -7.58
N ASN A 30 -14.18 3.24 -8.46
CA ASN A 30 -13.95 4.03 -9.66
C ASN A 30 -13.77 5.54 -9.40
N TYR A 31 -13.18 5.89 -8.24
CA TYR A 31 -12.86 7.26 -7.84
C TYR A 31 -14.09 8.14 -7.60
N GLY A 32 -15.21 7.54 -7.20
CA GLY A 32 -16.43 8.24 -6.81
C GLY A 32 -16.45 8.65 -5.33
N GLY A 33 -17.54 9.27 -4.89
CA GLY A 33 -17.70 9.64 -3.48
C GLY A 33 -16.81 10.80 -3.03
N GLN A 34 -16.68 10.97 -1.71
CA GLN A 34 -15.85 12.03 -1.14
C GLN A 34 -14.36 11.70 -1.25
N PRO A 35 -13.51 12.66 -1.68
CA PRO A 35 -12.07 12.45 -1.74
C PRO A 35 -11.39 12.80 -0.41
N HIS A 36 -10.39 12.01 -0.01
CA HIS A 36 -9.46 12.33 1.06
C HIS A 36 -8.01 12.30 0.55
N ALA A 37 -7.39 13.47 0.47
CA ALA A 37 -6.03 13.60 -0.03
C ALA A 37 -5.00 13.39 1.09
N GLU A 38 -4.07 12.46 0.89
CA GLU A 38 -2.92 12.25 1.75
C GLU A 38 -1.67 12.88 1.12
N ASN A 39 -1.18 13.92 1.78
CA ASN A 39 -0.12 14.80 1.28
C ASN A 39 1.20 14.67 2.06
N ARG A 40 1.41 13.56 2.77
CA ARG A 40 2.67 13.29 3.50
C ARG A 40 3.65 12.59 2.55
N PRO A 41 4.71 13.27 2.08
CA PRO A 41 5.62 12.76 1.07
C PRO A 41 6.76 11.92 1.67
N ASP A 42 6.84 11.73 2.99
CA ASP A 42 7.97 11.02 3.56
C ASP A 42 7.85 9.51 3.32
N GLY A 43 8.92 8.95 2.76
CA GLY A 43 9.01 7.55 2.46
C GLY A 43 9.51 6.77 3.68
N ALA A 44 8.77 5.73 4.06
CA ALA A 44 8.99 4.76 5.14
C ALA A 44 8.38 5.08 6.51
N THR A 45 7.99 6.32 6.81
CA THR A 45 7.22 6.61 8.03
C THR A 45 5.85 5.95 7.94
N CYS A 46 5.44 5.31 9.03
CA CYS A 46 4.09 4.77 9.15
C CYS A 46 3.13 5.86 9.60
N TRP A 47 2.00 6.00 8.91
CA TRP A 47 0.99 7.00 9.20
C TRP A 47 -0.38 6.36 9.44
N ASN A 48 -1.06 6.78 10.50
CA ASN A 48 -2.45 6.39 10.76
C ASN A 48 -3.41 7.34 10.04
N LEU A 49 -4.41 6.79 9.36
CA LEU A 49 -5.40 7.52 8.56
C LEU A 49 -6.49 8.21 9.41
N ASN A 50 -6.60 7.86 10.70
CA ASN A 50 -7.52 8.48 11.67
C ASN A 50 -8.96 8.65 11.13
N GLY A 51 -9.50 7.61 10.48
CA GLY A 51 -10.86 7.58 9.93
C GLY A 51 -10.97 7.79 8.42
N ALA A 52 -9.93 8.30 7.77
CA ALA A 52 -9.94 8.51 6.31
C ALA A 52 -10.01 7.22 5.48
N GLY A 53 -9.64 6.08 6.08
CA GLY A 53 -9.71 4.78 5.42
C GLY A 53 -10.96 3.97 5.76
N ASP A 54 -11.85 4.46 6.63
CA ASP A 54 -13.05 3.76 7.09
C ASP A 54 -14.16 3.69 6.03
N LYS A 55 -13.96 4.37 4.90
CA LYS A 55 -14.86 4.35 3.73
C LYS A 55 -14.11 4.14 2.41
N ALA A 56 -12.80 3.97 2.45
CA ALA A 56 -12.00 3.99 1.24
C ALA A 56 -12.31 2.74 0.38
N SER A 57 -12.83 2.98 -0.82
CA SER A 57 -13.17 1.94 -1.80
C SER A 57 -12.40 2.06 -3.11
N SER A 58 -11.72 3.18 -3.37
CA SER A 58 -10.73 3.30 -4.46
C SER A 58 -9.63 4.32 -4.15
N VAL A 59 -8.52 4.24 -4.89
CA VAL A 59 -7.32 5.06 -4.65
C VAL A 59 -6.78 5.59 -5.96
N ARG A 60 -6.55 6.91 -6.04
CA ARG A 60 -5.66 7.48 -7.06
C ARG A 60 -4.34 7.88 -6.44
N GLY A 61 -3.26 7.61 -7.15
CA GLY A 61 -1.96 8.14 -6.75
C GLY A 61 -0.99 7.94 -7.88
N GLY A 62 -0.20 8.98 -8.18
CA GLY A 62 0.71 9.01 -9.32
C GLY A 62 1.87 8.02 -9.23
N SER A 63 3.07 8.46 -9.59
CA SER A 63 4.25 7.58 -9.55
C SER A 63 4.57 7.11 -8.12
N GLY A 64 5.12 5.90 -8.03
CA GLY A 64 5.50 5.25 -6.77
C GLY A 64 4.46 4.29 -6.25
N CYS A 65 4.58 3.97 -4.96
CA CYS A 65 3.72 2.98 -4.34
C CYS A 65 3.47 3.27 -2.86
N THR A 66 2.35 2.76 -2.36
CA THR A 66 1.95 2.84 -0.96
C THR A 66 1.52 1.46 -0.51
N THR A 67 2.04 0.99 0.61
CA THR A 67 1.49 -0.18 1.29
C THR A 67 0.43 0.30 2.28
N PHE A 68 -0.79 -0.18 2.09
CA PHE A 68 -1.92 0.02 3.00
C PHE A 68 -2.03 -1.16 3.96
N PHE A 69 -2.38 -0.89 5.20
CA PHE A 69 -2.43 -1.86 6.28
C PHE A 69 -3.79 -1.89 6.95
N GLN A 70 -4.20 -3.10 7.31
CA GLN A 70 -5.48 -3.37 7.94
C GLN A 70 -5.55 -2.83 9.37
N ASN A 71 -4.42 -2.68 10.07
CA ASN A 71 -4.39 -2.18 11.45
C ASN A 71 -3.58 -0.90 11.55
N ARG A 72 -3.66 -0.25 12.71
CA ARG A 72 -2.84 0.92 13.05
C ARG A 72 -1.36 0.56 13.03
N ASP A 73 -0.52 1.58 12.87
CA ASP A 73 0.94 1.48 13.02
C ASP A 73 1.59 0.44 12.09
N CYS A 74 1.03 0.29 10.87
CA CYS A 74 1.52 -0.54 9.77
C CYS A 74 1.59 -2.03 10.11
N GLN A 75 0.52 -2.52 10.75
CA GLN A 75 0.38 -3.90 11.19
C GLN A 75 -0.75 -4.64 10.46
N GLY A 76 -0.77 -5.96 10.61
CA GLY A 76 -1.81 -6.83 10.05
C GLY A 76 -1.60 -7.10 8.56
N SER A 77 -2.67 -7.58 7.92
CA SER A 77 -2.70 -7.83 6.48
C SER A 77 -2.46 -6.52 5.71
N SER A 78 -1.80 -6.61 4.56
CA SER A 78 -1.40 -5.44 3.81
C SER A 78 -1.59 -5.60 2.31
N TRP A 79 -1.76 -4.49 1.61
CA TRP A 79 -1.82 -4.43 0.15
C TRP A 79 -0.86 -3.37 -0.38
N GLN A 80 -0.03 -3.76 -1.35
CA GLN A 80 0.81 -2.84 -2.09
C GLN A 80 0.03 -2.23 -3.25
N GLN A 81 -0.27 -0.94 -3.15
CA GLN A 81 -0.97 -0.18 -4.16
C GLN A 81 0.06 0.59 -5.01
N ARG A 82 -0.05 0.44 -6.34
CA ARG A 82 0.83 1.08 -7.34
C ARG A 82 -0.05 1.78 -8.38
N GLY A 83 0.30 3.01 -8.75
CA GLY A 83 -0.48 3.81 -9.70
C GLY A 83 -1.90 4.07 -9.20
N ASP A 84 -2.89 4.02 -10.09
CA ASP A 84 -4.30 4.14 -9.75
C ASP A 84 -4.94 2.77 -9.54
N ALA A 85 -5.85 2.67 -8.56
CA ALA A 85 -6.61 1.47 -8.27
C ALA A 85 -8.11 1.81 -8.19
N PRO A 86 -8.94 1.36 -9.16
CA PRO A 86 -10.38 1.64 -9.17
C PRO A 86 -11.14 0.90 -8.07
N THR A 87 -10.50 -0.05 -7.38
CA THR A 87 -11.03 -0.77 -6.23
C THR A 87 -9.95 -0.99 -5.17
N VAL A 88 -10.35 -0.98 -3.91
CA VAL A 88 -9.56 -1.49 -2.77
C VAL A 88 -9.86 -2.99 -2.60
N PRO A 89 -8.87 -3.85 -2.25
CA PRO A 89 -9.13 -5.25 -1.95
C PRO A 89 -10.14 -5.42 -0.82
N ALA A 90 -11.00 -6.44 -0.90
CA ALA A 90 -12.12 -6.63 0.02
C ALA A 90 -11.76 -6.64 1.52
N PHE A 91 -10.55 -7.10 1.88
CA PHE A 91 -10.10 -7.13 3.28
C PHE A 91 -9.67 -5.75 3.83
N LEU A 92 -9.56 -4.75 2.96
CA LEU A 92 -9.21 -3.37 3.29
C LEU A 92 -10.31 -2.36 2.89
N ASN A 93 -11.32 -2.78 2.13
CA ASN A 93 -12.42 -1.89 1.74
C ASN A 93 -13.13 -1.38 3.00
N ASP A 94 -13.27 -0.07 3.13
CA ASP A 94 -13.82 0.58 4.33
C ASP A 94 -13.07 0.24 5.63
N HIS A 95 -11.83 -0.23 5.52
CA HIS A 95 -11.06 -0.75 6.65
C HIS A 95 -9.55 -0.56 6.47
N ILE A 96 -9.14 0.63 6.03
CA ILE A 96 -7.72 1.00 5.98
C ILE A 96 -7.37 1.85 7.21
N TRP A 97 -6.44 1.37 8.03
CA TRP A 97 -6.07 2.06 9.27
C TRP A 97 -4.77 2.85 9.17
N SER A 98 -3.81 2.33 8.41
CA SER A 98 -2.52 2.97 8.26
C SER A 98 -1.87 2.70 6.90
N TYR A 99 -0.86 3.49 6.57
CA TYR A 99 -0.10 3.35 5.34
C TYR A 99 1.37 3.69 5.52
N ALA A 100 2.19 3.18 4.61
CA ALA A 100 3.58 3.63 4.43
C ALA A 100 3.89 3.74 2.93
N ASN A 101 4.55 4.82 2.52
CA ASN A 101 4.97 5.04 1.13
C ASN A 101 6.24 4.25 0.79
N ARG A 102 6.12 2.91 0.82
CA ARG A 102 7.15 1.94 0.48
C ARG A 102 6.53 0.62 0.01
N CYS A 103 7.21 -0.08 -0.90
CA CYS A 103 6.95 -1.45 -1.33
C CYS A 103 8.30 -2.06 -1.67
#